data_AF-A0A8I0ADX2-F1
#
_entry.id   AF-A0A8I0ADX2-F1
#
_cell.length_a   1.000
_cell.length_b   1.000
_cell.length_c   1.000
_cell.angle_alpha   90.00
_cell.angle_beta   90.00
_cell.angle_gamma   90.00
#
_symmetry.space_group_name_H-M   'P 1'
#
loop_
_entity.id
_entity.type
_entity.pdbx_description
1 polymer ?
#
loop_
_entity_poly.entity_id
_entity_poly.type
_entity_poly.pdbx_seq_one_letter_code
_entity_poly.pdbx_strand_id
1 'polypeptide(L)'
;MDLYEWKTKNANARKYAHFDEKVSLDKVWDYISDPTNIVKHGFYPFIHYKKKFNKFTRKDGRGYIKEKSRHLCYSAHIDRYIYSYYGYLLNQKYNKYLEERNMNLVAVAYRDNLHKNNIHFAKRAFDCIRETKESFVIIGDFSHFFDSLDHGYLKKRMCDVLKVDMLSSDFYAVFKNITKYSIWELTELLKLNNLTDTEEDIQSLNSKRKVLSEKDFKKHKKEFIIRHKENYGIPQGSAISAVLANVYMIVVDEQMYNLANKYKGLYMRYSDDFIIILPGISEDDFREILNSIIDEIKQIPNLILQPDKTQIYKYRDTTLKSCNALFLKDVLNGKNEIDYLGFTFDGKEITIRDKTISKYYYRLYRKLKTIVKNEGHTPSGKRISCKNLYEKYTVKGAHLKDSNGHIKGNFISYVQRAQKVFGENEPIDRKTRRHMLKIRRILDEIFL
;
A
#
# COMPACT_ATOMS: atom_id res chain seq x y z
N MET A 1 -13.18 -7.04 11.76
CA MET A 1 -13.81 -7.87 10.71
C MET A 1 -14.13 -9.23 11.28
N ASP A 2 -15.37 -9.68 11.19
CA ASP A 2 -15.73 -11.05 11.57
C ASP A 2 -15.45 -12.05 10.43
N LEU A 3 -15.65 -13.35 10.71
CA LEU A 3 -15.40 -14.39 9.72
C LEU A 3 -16.37 -14.30 8.52
N TYR A 4 -17.60 -13.86 8.72
CA TYR A 4 -18.60 -13.73 7.65
C TYR A 4 -18.23 -12.63 6.66
N GLU A 5 -17.80 -11.47 7.16
CA GLU A 5 -17.26 -10.38 6.36
C GLU A 5 -16.00 -10.81 5.59
N TRP A 6 -15.10 -11.57 6.24
CA TRP A 6 -13.91 -12.10 5.59
C TRP A 6 -14.26 -13.07 4.45
N LYS A 7 -15.22 -13.97 4.68
CA LYS A 7 -15.73 -14.92 3.66
C LYS A 7 -16.33 -14.18 2.49
N THR A 8 -17.17 -13.18 2.75
CA THR A 8 -17.82 -12.35 1.72
C THR A 8 -16.79 -11.63 0.85
N LYS A 9 -15.74 -11.06 1.46
CA LYS A 9 -14.64 -10.41 0.73
C LYS A 9 -13.80 -11.38 -0.11
N ASN A 10 -13.75 -12.66 0.27
CA ASN A 10 -12.97 -13.68 -0.40
C ASN A 10 -13.79 -14.64 -1.27
N ALA A 11 -15.11 -14.46 -1.39
CA ALA A 11 -16.00 -15.40 -2.07
C ALA A 11 -15.58 -15.73 -3.52
N ASN A 12 -15.17 -14.70 -4.26
CA ASN A 12 -14.89 -14.81 -5.69
C ASN A 12 -13.48 -15.30 -6.00
N ALA A 13 -13.38 -16.22 -6.98
CA ALA A 13 -12.11 -16.66 -7.53
C ALA A 13 -11.32 -15.52 -8.17
N ARG A 14 -9.99 -15.58 -8.05
CA ARG A 14 -9.09 -14.68 -8.79
C ARG A 14 -9.03 -15.11 -10.26
N LYS A 15 -8.89 -14.13 -11.15
CA LYS A 15 -8.96 -14.33 -12.60
C LYS A 15 -7.62 -14.64 -13.26
N TYR A 16 -6.51 -14.58 -12.53
CA TYR A 16 -5.21 -14.95 -13.07
C TYR A 16 -5.12 -16.48 -13.25
N ALA A 17 -4.27 -16.95 -14.17
CA ALA A 17 -3.93 -18.37 -14.27
C ALA A 17 -2.76 -18.69 -13.35
N HIS A 18 -2.72 -19.93 -12.83
CA HIS A 18 -1.60 -20.45 -12.05
C HIS A 18 -1.39 -21.94 -12.33
N PHE A 19 -0.55 -22.63 -11.58
CA PHE A 19 -0.32 -24.08 -11.70
C PHE A 19 -1.50 -24.94 -11.20
N ASP A 20 -2.42 -24.35 -10.44
CA ASP A 20 -3.68 -24.97 -9.98
C ASP A 20 -4.91 -24.36 -10.68
N GLU A 21 -6.05 -25.03 -10.51
CA GLU A 21 -7.31 -24.55 -11.08
C GLU A 21 -7.85 -23.33 -10.31
N LYS A 22 -8.56 -22.46 -11.03
CA LYS A 22 -9.31 -21.37 -10.42
C LYS A 22 -10.42 -21.94 -9.54
N VAL A 23 -10.34 -21.65 -8.24
CA VAL A 23 -11.32 -22.10 -7.25
C VAL A 23 -11.93 -20.94 -6.46
N SER A 24 -13.21 -21.08 -6.15
CA SER A 24 -13.98 -20.20 -5.25
C SER A 24 -13.85 -20.66 -3.80
N LEU A 25 -14.12 -19.77 -2.85
CA LEU A 25 -13.90 -20.02 -1.43
C LEU A 25 -14.76 -21.18 -0.89
N ASP A 26 -16.03 -21.23 -1.31
CA ASP A 26 -16.99 -22.28 -0.95
C ASP A 26 -16.45 -23.69 -1.23
N LYS A 27 -15.78 -23.88 -2.37
CA LYS A 27 -15.23 -25.18 -2.77
C LYS A 27 -14.02 -25.63 -1.96
N VAL A 28 -13.33 -24.72 -1.29
CA VAL A 28 -12.07 -25.02 -0.58
C VAL A 28 -12.13 -24.69 0.91
N TRP A 29 -13.26 -24.18 1.41
CA TRP A 29 -13.39 -23.73 2.79
C TRP A 29 -13.08 -24.85 3.79
N ASP A 30 -13.69 -26.01 3.60
CA ASP A 30 -13.50 -27.16 4.50
C ASP A 30 -12.04 -27.64 4.49
N TYR A 31 -11.38 -27.56 3.33
CA TYR A 31 -9.96 -27.88 3.20
C TYR A 31 -9.07 -26.89 3.96
N ILE A 32 -9.24 -25.57 3.74
CA ILE A 32 -8.34 -24.55 4.29
C ILE A 32 -8.57 -24.26 5.78
N SER A 33 -9.75 -24.62 6.30
CA SER A 33 -10.13 -24.38 7.70
C SER A 33 -9.71 -25.51 8.64
N ASP A 34 -9.31 -26.67 8.10
CA ASP A 34 -8.76 -27.80 8.85
C ASP A 34 -7.23 -27.70 8.97
N PRO A 35 -6.67 -27.47 10.17
CA PRO A 35 -5.23 -27.37 10.38
C PRO A 35 -4.43 -28.60 9.92
N THR A 36 -5.02 -29.80 9.97
CA THR A 36 -4.32 -31.04 9.59
C THR A 36 -4.01 -31.09 8.09
N ASN A 37 -4.88 -30.52 7.27
CA ASN A 37 -4.66 -30.34 5.83
C ASN A 37 -3.53 -29.35 5.57
N ILE A 38 -3.45 -28.27 6.35
CA ILE A 38 -2.44 -27.22 6.18
C ILE A 38 -1.03 -27.73 6.51
N VAL A 39 -0.90 -28.55 7.54
CA VAL A 39 0.39 -29.19 7.89
C VAL A 39 0.95 -30.01 6.73
N LYS A 40 0.08 -30.69 5.97
CA LYS A 40 0.46 -31.57 4.85
C LYS A 40 0.46 -30.87 3.49
N HIS A 41 -0.02 -29.63 3.42
CA HIS A 41 -0.24 -28.93 2.16
C HIS A 41 1.09 -28.55 1.48
N GLY A 42 1.24 -28.94 0.22
CA GLY A 42 2.35 -28.53 -0.63
C GLY A 42 2.03 -27.23 -1.37
N PHE A 43 2.79 -26.18 -1.10
CA PHE A 43 2.61 -24.88 -1.75
C PHE A 43 3.32 -24.84 -3.11
N TYR A 44 2.70 -24.19 -4.08
CA TYR A 44 3.31 -23.93 -5.39
C TYR A 44 4.30 -22.76 -5.31
N PRO A 45 5.28 -22.68 -6.25
CA PRO A 45 6.05 -21.45 -6.42
C PRO A 45 5.11 -20.29 -6.74
N PHE A 46 5.39 -19.11 -6.19
CA PHE A 46 4.74 -17.88 -6.60
C PHE A 46 5.09 -17.56 -8.05
N ILE A 47 4.19 -16.91 -8.77
CA ILE A 47 4.55 -16.30 -10.05
C ILE A 47 5.02 -14.87 -9.78
N HIS A 48 6.27 -14.59 -10.15
CA HIS A 48 6.92 -13.29 -9.97
C HIS A 48 6.83 -12.46 -11.26
N TYR A 49 6.61 -11.16 -11.12
CA TYR A 49 6.65 -10.21 -12.22
C TYR A 49 7.07 -8.81 -11.75
N LYS A 50 7.67 -8.03 -12.65
CA LYS A 50 8.08 -6.64 -12.38
C LYS A 50 7.03 -5.68 -12.91
N LYS A 51 6.34 -4.98 -12.01
CA LYS A 51 5.44 -3.89 -12.39
C LYS A 51 6.22 -2.60 -12.62
N LYS A 52 6.31 -2.17 -13.87
CA LYS A 52 7.00 -0.94 -14.28
C LYS A 52 6.12 0.30 -14.12
N PHE A 53 6.73 1.39 -13.68
CA PHE A 53 6.08 2.69 -13.48
C PHE A 53 6.98 3.81 -13.97
N ASN A 54 6.39 4.78 -14.66
CA ASN A 54 7.08 6.02 -15.01
C ASN A 54 6.93 7.02 -13.85
N LYS A 55 8.05 7.40 -13.21
CA LYS A 55 8.10 8.45 -12.21
C LYS A 55 8.59 9.74 -12.87
N PHE A 56 7.74 10.75 -12.93
CA PHE A 56 8.14 12.11 -13.31
C PHE A 56 8.91 12.76 -12.17
N THR A 57 10.05 13.35 -12.49
CA THR A 57 10.95 13.97 -11.53
C THR A 57 11.66 15.14 -12.20
N ARG A 58 12.22 16.06 -11.42
CA ARG A 58 12.98 17.22 -11.91
C ARG A 58 14.44 17.04 -11.55
N LYS A 59 15.33 17.26 -12.51
CA LYS A 59 16.79 17.31 -12.33
C LYS A 59 17.26 18.51 -13.13
N ASP A 60 18.04 19.39 -12.50
CA ASP A 60 18.60 20.59 -13.12
C ASP A 60 17.54 21.48 -13.80
N GLY A 61 16.40 21.68 -13.12
CA GLY A 61 15.26 22.46 -13.64
C GLY A 61 14.46 21.78 -14.76
N ARG A 62 14.93 20.67 -15.33
CA ARG A 62 14.28 19.93 -16.42
C ARG A 62 13.51 18.73 -15.92
N GLY A 63 12.34 18.47 -16.52
CA GLY A 63 11.53 17.29 -16.22
C GLY A 63 12.10 16.05 -16.91
N TYR A 64 12.31 14.97 -16.16
CA TYR A 64 12.74 13.68 -16.69
C TYR A 64 11.83 12.55 -16.20
N ILE A 65 11.78 11.47 -16.98
CA ILE A 65 11.06 10.24 -16.61
C ILE A 65 12.10 9.25 -16.08
N LYS A 66 11.96 8.89 -14.80
CA LYS A 66 12.71 7.79 -14.19
C LYS A 66 11.83 6.55 -14.15
N GLU A 67 12.28 5.46 -14.74
CA GLU A 67 11.62 4.17 -14.58
C GLU A 67 11.77 3.69 -13.13
N LYS A 68 10.67 3.23 -12.55
CA LYS A 68 10.62 2.57 -11.25
C LYS A 68 9.90 1.24 -11.42
N SER A 69 10.52 0.15 -10.99
CA SER A 69 9.88 -1.15 -10.94
C SER A 69 9.44 -1.49 -9.51
N ARG A 70 8.48 -2.41 -9.39
CA ARG A 70 8.17 -3.13 -8.15
C ARG A 70 8.09 -4.61 -8.46
N HIS A 71 8.78 -5.41 -7.66
CA HIS A 71 8.71 -6.86 -7.71
C HIS A 71 7.42 -7.31 -7.03
N LEU A 72 6.60 -8.08 -7.72
CA LEU A 72 5.33 -8.57 -7.19
C LEU A 72 5.23 -10.07 -7.43
N CYS A 73 4.66 -10.75 -6.45
CA CYS A 73 4.43 -12.18 -6.46
C CYS A 73 2.94 -12.45 -6.22
N TYR A 74 2.37 -13.40 -6.96
CA TYR A 74 1.04 -13.94 -6.65
C TYR A 74 1.09 -15.46 -6.52
N SER A 75 0.32 -15.99 -5.57
CA SER A 75 0.30 -17.41 -5.23
C SER A 75 -0.74 -18.18 -6.04
N ALA A 76 -0.65 -19.51 -5.97
CA ALA A 76 -1.71 -20.42 -6.43
C ALA A 76 -3.06 -20.11 -5.75
N HIS A 77 -4.14 -20.58 -6.35
CA HIS A 77 -5.49 -20.26 -5.92
C HIS A 77 -5.78 -20.81 -4.52
N ILE A 78 -5.44 -22.07 -4.23
CA ILE A 78 -5.62 -22.66 -2.88
C ILE A 78 -4.67 -21.98 -1.88
N ASP A 79 -3.38 -21.86 -2.22
CA ASP A 79 -2.36 -21.20 -1.38
C ASP A 79 -2.79 -19.78 -0.98
N ARG A 80 -3.39 -19.03 -1.91
CA ARG A 80 -3.93 -17.69 -1.65
C ARG A 80 -4.96 -17.70 -0.53
N TYR A 81 -5.87 -18.68 -0.54
CA TYR A 81 -6.89 -18.80 0.50
C TYR A 81 -6.28 -19.18 1.84
N ILE A 82 -5.30 -20.08 1.86
CA ILE A 82 -4.55 -20.42 3.07
C ILE A 82 -3.87 -19.16 3.64
N TYR A 83 -3.07 -18.45 2.84
CA TYR A 83 -2.44 -17.20 3.28
C TYR A 83 -3.46 -16.16 3.74
N SER A 84 -4.59 -16.04 3.05
CA SER A 84 -5.65 -15.09 3.42
C SER A 84 -6.34 -15.46 4.73
N TYR A 85 -6.54 -16.75 4.99
CA TYR A 85 -7.22 -17.23 6.19
C TYR A 85 -6.30 -17.15 7.41
N TYR A 86 -5.06 -17.63 7.29
CA TYR A 86 -4.07 -17.48 8.35
C TYR A 86 -3.69 -16.02 8.60
N GLY A 87 -3.69 -15.19 7.55
CA GLY A 87 -3.56 -13.74 7.69
C GLY A 87 -4.71 -13.13 8.49
N TYR A 88 -5.95 -13.59 8.27
CA TYR A 88 -7.10 -13.17 9.07
C TYR A 88 -6.98 -13.60 10.54
N LEU A 89 -6.65 -14.87 10.80
CA LEU A 89 -6.48 -15.39 12.16
C LEU A 89 -5.41 -14.61 12.93
N LEU A 90 -4.26 -14.37 12.29
CA LEU A 90 -3.18 -13.57 12.85
C LEU A 90 -3.60 -12.13 13.08
N ASN A 91 -4.39 -11.53 12.17
CA ASN A 91 -4.88 -10.16 12.34
C ASN A 91 -5.82 -10.04 13.54
N GLN A 92 -6.68 -11.04 13.81
CA GLN A 92 -7.52 -11.03 15.01
C GLN A 92 -6.68 -11.04 16.30
N LYS A 93 -5.62 -11.86 16.34
CA LYS A 93 -4.69 -11.92 17.47
C LYS A 93 -3.90 -10.62 17.60
N TYR A 94 -3.45 -10.04 16.49
CA TYR A 94 -2.77 -8.76 16.45
C TYR A 94 -3.67 -7.59 16.91
N ASN A 95 -4.95 -7.61 16.52
CA ASN A 95 -5.92 -6.62 16.98
C ASN A 95 -6.05 -6.65 18.50
N LYS A 96 -6.26 -7.85 19.06
CA LYS A 96 -6.35 -8.07 20.51
C LYS A 96 -5.05 -7.67 21.24
N TYR A 97 -3.89 -8.01 20.66
CA TYR A 97 -2.58 -7.67 21.21
C TYR A 97 -2.40 -6.15 21.41
N LEU A 98 -2.84 -5.33 20.43
CA LEU A 98 -2.78 -3.86 20.57
C LEU A 98 -3.86 -3.31 21.51
N GLU A 99 -5.05 -3.91 21.53
CA GLU A 99 -6.15 -3.47 22.39
C GLU A 99 -5.77 -3.61 23.87
N GLU A 100 -5.23 -4.75 24.27
CA GLU A 100 -4.75 -5.00 25.63
C GLU A 100 -3.65 -4.02 26.10
N ARG A 101 -2.95 -3.36 25.15
CA ARG A 101 -1.89 -2.39 25.40
C ARG A 101 -2.31 -0.94 25.15
N ASN A 102 -3.58 -0.69 24.83
CA ASN A 102 -4.08 0.65 24.44
C ASN A 102 -3.39 1.25 23.20
N MET A 103 -2.85 0.42 22.31
CA MET A 103 -2.09 0.81 21.12
C MET A 103 -2.90 0.75 19.82
N ASN A 104 -4.23 0.70 19.89
CA ASN A 104 -5.12 0.47 18.74
C ASN A 104 -4.96 1.46 17.58
N LEU A 105 -4.43 2.67 17.82
CA LEU A 105 -4.25 3.72 16.83
C LEU A 105 -2.78 3.97 16.46
N VAL A 106 -1.88 3.05 16.81
CA VAL A 106 -0.46 3.11 16.47
C VAL A 106 -0.25 2.62 15.04
N ALA A 107 -0.39 1.31 14.79
CA ALA A 107 -0.30 0.74 13.45
C ALA A 107 -1.67 0.75 12.77
N VAL A 108 -1.88 1.70 11.86
CA VAL A 108 -3.21 1.98 11.28
C VAL A 108 -3.43 1.37 9.89
N ALA A 109 -2.36 0.95 9.22
CA ALA A 109 -2.46 0.22 7.95
C ALA A 109 -2.76 -1.27 8.16
N TYR A 110 -3.44 -1.88 7.17
CA TYR A 110 -3.72 -3.33 7.14
C TYR A 110 -4.54 -3.88 8.32
N ARG A 111 -5.17 -2.99 9.09
CA ARG A 111 -6.10 -3.32 10.17
C ARG A 111 -7.51 -3.51 9.63
N ASP A 112 -8.21 -4.52 10.13
CA ASP A 112 -9.56 -4.85 9.70
C ASP A 112 -10.65 -4.46 10.71
N ASN A 113 -10.27 -3.78 11.80
CA ASN A 113 -11.15 -3.39 12.91
C ASN A 113 -11.33 -1.88 13.08
N LEU A 114 -10.58 -1.03 12.34
CA LEU A 114 -10.60 0.42 12.58
C LEU A 114 -11.73 1.16 11.84
N HIS A 115 -12.30 0.56 10.79
CA HIS A 115 -13.33 1.18 9.92
C HIS A 115 -12.98 2.60 9.44
N LYS A 116 -11.68 2.91 9.39
CA LYS A 116 -11.09 4.18 8.95
C LYS A 116 -10.21 3.95 7.74
N ASN A 117 -9.94 5.02 7.00
CA ASN A 117 -9.06 5.01 5.83
C ASN A 117 -8.00 6.10 5.98
N ASN A 118 -7.10 6.19 4.99
CA ASN A 118 -6.01 7.15 4.96
C ASN A 118 -6.44 8.62 5.19
N ILE A 119 -7.65 9.01 4.79
CA ILE A 119 -8.19 10.37 5.01
C ILE A 119 -8.34 10.66 6.51
N HIS A 120 -8.91 9.71 7.26
CA HIS A 120 -9.16 9.87 8.69
C HIS A 120 -7.86 9.90 9.49
N PHE A 121 -6.88 9.09 9.10
CA PHE A 121 -5.57 9.06 9.76
C PHE A 121 -4.76 10.33 9.44
N ALA A 122 -4.79 10.81 8.20
CA ALA A 122 -4.20 12.10 7.85
C ALA A 122 -4.81 13.25 8.67
N LYS A 123 -6.14 13.28 8.80
CA LYS A 123 -6.83 14.27 9.65
C LYS A 123 -6.36 14.21 11.10
N ARG A 124 -6.36 13.02 11.71
CA ARG A 124 -5.88 12.83 13.09
C ARG A 124 -4.47 13.38 13.31
N ALA A 125 -3.56 13.12 12.36
CA ALA A 125 -2.19 13.62 12.43
C ALA A 125 -2.15 15.15 12.37
N PHE A 126 -2.81 15.77 11.39
CA PHE A 126 -2.76 17.23 11.22
C PHE A 126 -3.53 18.00 12.31
N ASP A 127 -4.64 17.46 12.80
CA ASP A 127 -5.35 18.01 13.96
C ASP A 127 -4.43 18.04 15.19
N CYS A 128 -3.73 16.93 15.46
CA CYS A 128 -2.77 16.86 16.57
C CYS A 128 -1.68 17.93 16.44
N ILE A 129 -1.08 18.11 15.26
CA ILE A 129 -0.09 19.18 15.05
C ILE A 129 -0.69 20.55 15.39
N ARG A 130 -1.88 20.86 14.90
CA ARG A 130 -2.55 22.14 15.17
C ARG A 130 -2.86 22.35 16.65
N GLU A 131 -3.41 21.34 17.32
CA GLU A 131 -3.80 21.39 18.73
C GLU A 131 -2.62 21.64 19.67
N THR A 132 -1.43 21.14 19.31
CA THR A 132 -0.23 21.26 20.15
C THR A 132 0.36 22.67 20.24
N LYS A 133 -0.04 23.59 19.33
CA LYS A 133 0.49 24.96 19.14
C LYS A 133 1.97 25.05 18.78
N GLU A 134 2.83 24.32 19.50
CA GLU A 134 4.25 24.14 19.21
C GLU A 134 4.65 22.67 19.31
N SER A 135 5.27 22.15 18.24
CA SER A 135 5.77 20.77 18.21
C SER A 135 6.87 20.56 17.18
N PHE A 136 7.68 19.53 17.41
CA PHE A 136 8.48 18.90 16.37
C PHE A 136 7.70 17.75 15.73
N VAL A 137 7.81 17.63 14.41
CA VAL A 137 7.16 16.57 13.64
C VAL A 137 8.20 15.82 12.84
N ILE A 138 8.26 14.50 13.00
CA ILE A 138 9.10 13.59 12.22
C ILE A 138 8.18 12.81 11.29
N ILE A 139 8.47 12.86 10.00
CA ILE A 139 7.91 11.96 8.98
C ILE A 139 9.02 11.03 8.54
N GLY A 140 8.80 9.71 8.64
CA GLY A 140 9.79 8.71 8.25
C GLY A 140 9.19 7.64 7.33
N ASP A 141 10.09 6.93 6.64
CA ASP A 141 9.77 5.83 5.73
C ASP A 141 10.87 4.76 5.82
N PHE A 142 10.50 3.48 5.80
CA PHE A 142 11.46 2.38 5.83
C PHE A 142 11.85 1.90 4.41
N SER A 143 13.16 1.76 4.19
CA SER A 143 13.69 1.29 2.90
C SER A 143 13.46 -0.21 2.72
N HIS A 144 12.97 -0.62 1.55
CA HIS A 144 12.83 -2.04 1.18
C HIS A 144 12.08 -2.91 2.21
N PHE A 145 11.09 -2.33 2.89
CA PHE A 145 10.50 -2.88 4.11
C PHE A 145 10.12 -4.37 4.04
N PHE A 146 9.38 -4.80 3.02
CA PHE A 146 8.99 -6.22 2.88
C PHE A 146 10.16 -7.13 2.53
N ASP A 147 11.13 -6.62 1.78
CA ASP A 147 12.29 -7.36 1.30
C ASP A 147 13.36 -7.51 2.38
N SER A 148 13.27 -6.79 3.50
CA SER A 148 14.27 -6.79 4.57
C SER A 148 13.88 -7.53 5.84
N LEU A 149 12.62 -7.97 5.99
CA LEU A 149 12.13 -8.57 7.24
C LEU A 149 12.92 -9.84 7.62
N ASP A 150 13.67 -9.81 8.72
CA ASP A 150 14.40 -10.96 9.23
C ASP A 150 13.44 -12.09 9.66
N HIS A 151 13.68 -13.31 9.18
CA HIS A 151 12.78 -14.44 9.40
C HIS A 151 12.76 -14.91 10.86
N GLY A 152 13.92 -14.92 11.52
CA GLY A 152 14.03 -15.37 12.91
C GLY A 152 13.30 -14.43 13.85
N TYR A 153 13.54 -13.13 13.68
CA TYR A 153 12.86 -12.07 14.40
C TYR A 153 11.35 -12.06 14.10
N LEU A 154 10.93 -12.16 12.83
CA LEU A 154 9.51 -12.24 12.47
C LEU A 154 8.81 -13.41 13.17
N LYS A 155 9.42 -14.60 13.20
CA LYS A 155 8.88 -15.77 13.90
C LYS A 155 8.68 -15.48 15.40
N LYS A 156 9.68 -14.87 16.04
CA LYS A 156 9.60 -14.47 17.45
C LYS A 156 8.44 -13.50 17.70
N ARG A 157 8.30 -12.47 16.86
CA ARG A 157 7.18 -11.52 16.97
C ARG A 157 5.81 -12.17 16.72
N MET A 158 5.72 -13.16 15.84
CA MET A 158 4.49 -13.95 15.68
C MET A 158 4.14 -14.73 16.95
N CYS A 159 5.13 -15.36 17.59
CA CYS A 159 4.94 -16.02 18.90
C CYS A 159 4.42 -15.03 19.96
N ASP A 160 5.00 -13.83 20.04
CA ASP A 160 4.57 -12.78 20.98
C ASP A 160 3.09 -12.39 20.77
N VAL A 161 2.67 -12.18 19.52
CA VAL A 161 1.29 -11.81 19.16
C VAL A 161 0.31 -12.96 19.41
N LEU A 162 0.73 -14.20 19.14
CA LEU A 162 -0.08 -15.40 19.36
C LEU A 162 -0.10 -15.83 20.84
N LYS A 163 0.78 -15.27 21.68
CA LYS A 163 0.99 -15.64 23.09
C LYS A 163 1.36 -17.12 23.26
N VAL A 164 2.32 -17.59 22.47
CA VAL A 164 2.82 -18.97 22.50
C VAL A 164 4.34 -18.98 22.46
N ASP A 165 4.97 -19.99 23.06
CA ASP A 165 6.43 -20.14 22.97
C ASP A 165 6.87 -20.62 21.57
N MET A 166 6.05 -21.46 20.94
CA MET A 166 6.27 -21.99 19.61
C MET A 166 5.00 -21.95 18.77
N LEU A 167 5.17 -21.66 17.47
CA LEU A 167 4.07 -21.73 16.50
C LEU A 167 3.54 -23.17 16.43
N SER A 168 2.22 -23.32 16.39
CA SER A 168 1.58 -24.60 16.07
C SER A 168 2.01 -25.10 14.70
N SER A 169 1.90 -26.40 14.47
CA SER A 169 2.42 -27.04 13.25
C SER A 169 1.87 -26.45 11.96
N ASP A 170 0.61 -26.03 11.96
CA ASP A 170 -0.08 -25.42 10.83
C ASP A 170 0.35 -23.96 10.60
N PHE A 171 0.45 -23.14 11.66
CA PHE A 171 1.03 -21.80 11.57
C PHE A 171 2.49 -21.84 11.13
N TYR A 172 3.26 -22.81 11.62
CA TYR A 172 4.64 -23.01 11.20
C TYR A 172 4.73 -23.43 9.73
N ALA A 173 3.82 -24.27 9.23
CA ALA A 173 3.77 -24.61 7.81
C ALA A 173 3.56 -23.37 6.94
N VAL A 174 2.62 -22.49 7.31
CA VAL A 174 2.38 -21.22 6.60
C VAL A 174 3.58 -20.28 6.70
N PHE A 175 4.15 -20.12 7.91
CA PHE A 175 5.36 -19.31 8.15
C PHE A 175 6.55 -19.80 7.32
N LYS A 176 6.78 -21.12 7.29
CA LYS A 176 7.87 -21.74 6.54
C LYS A 176 7.72 -21.48 5.04
N ASN A 177 6.50 -21.60 4.50
CA ASN A 177 6.27 -21.39 3.07
C ASN A 177 6.36 -19.92 2.66
N ILE A 178 5.94 -18.97 3.50
CA ILE A 178 6.05 -17.54 3.17
C ILE A 178 7.49 -17.01 3.30
N THR A 179 8.32 -17.64 4.15
CA THR A 179 9.73 -17.24 4.37
C THR A 179 10.71 -18.01 3.50
N LYS A 180 10.44 -19.29 3.20
CA LYS A 180 11.24 -20.13 2.30
C LYS A 180 10.47 -20.42 1.00
N TYR A 181 9.83 -19.37 0.48
CA TYR A 181 9.07 -19.43 -0.75
C TYR A 181 9.97 -19.75 -1.95
N SER A 182 9.33 -20.07 -3.06
CA SER A 182 9.99 -20.16 -4.35
C SER A 182 9.21 -19.37 -5.38
N ILE A 183 9.87 -18.99 -6.47
CA ILE A 183 9.26 -18.21 -7.53
C ILE A 183 9.47 -18.86 -8.89
N TRP A 184 8.58 -18.52 -9.82
CA TRP A 184 8.70 -18.74 -11.24
C TRP A 184 8.46 -17.41 -11.95
N GLU A 185 9.37 -17.00 -12.82
CA GLU A 185 9.23 -15.75 -13.58
C GLU A 185 8.07 -15.81 -14.59
N LEU A 186 7.18 -14.82 -14.55
CA LEU A 186 6.05 -14.71 -15.49
C LEU A 186 6.53 -14.70 -16.94
N THR A 187 7.67 -14.05 -17.22
CA THR A 187 8.25 -13.98 -18.57
C THR A 187 8.61 -15.36 -19.11
N GLU A 188 9.07 -16.28 -18.26
CA GLU A 188 9.37 -17.66 -18.68
C GLU A 188 8.10 -18.48 -18.89
N LEU A 189 7.06 -18.26 -18.08
CA LEU A 189 5.75 -18.88 -18.31
C LEU A 189 5.11 -18.42 -19.62
N LEU A 190 5.25 -17.14 -19.97
CA LEU A 190 4.77 -16.61 -21.24
C LEU A 190 5.50 -17.28 -22.42
N LYS A 191 6.82 -17.37 -22.37
CA LYS A 191 7.63 -18.06 -23.41
C LYS A 191 7.22 -19.53 -23.57
N LEU A 192 7.06 -20.28 -22.49
CA LEU A 192 6.60 -21.68 -22.52
C LEU A 192 5.19 -21.84 -23.10
N ASN A 193 4.41 -20.75 -23.15
CA ASN A 193 3.07 -20.71 -23.72
C ASN A 193 3.02 -20.08 -25.12
N ASN A 194 4.18 -19.82 -25.76
CA ASN A 194 4.31 -19.12 -27.04
C ASN A 194 3.71 -17.70 -27.02
N LEU A 195 3.87 -17.01 -25.89
CA LEU A 195 3.37 -15.64 -25.67
C LEU A 195 4.53 -14.67 -25.41
N THR A 196 4.29 -13.38 -25.61
CA THR A 196 5.22 -12.31 -25.28
C THR A 196 4.79 -11.56 -24.00
N ASP A 197 5.55 -10.55 -23.56
CA ASP A 197 5.26 -9.78 -22.33
C ASP A 197 4.43 -8.53 -22.63
N THR A 198 3.24 -8.73 -23.21
CA THR A 198 2.24 -7.67 -23.50
C THR A 198 1.00 -7.79 -22.61
N GLU A 199 0.22 -6.71 -22.47
CA GLU A 199 -1.02 -6.76 -21.68
C GLU A 199 -2.03 -7.76 -22.27
N GLU A 200 -2.13 -7.82 -23.60
CA GLU A 200 -2.96 -8.76 -24.34
C GLU A 200 -2.54 -10.22 -24.10
N ASP A 201 -1.23 -10.50 -24.16
CA ASP A 201 -0.70 -11.85 -23.94
C ASP A 201 -0.85 -12.32 -22.50
N ILE A 202 -0.66 -11.43 -21.53
CA ILE A 202 -0.94 -11.73 -20.12
C ILE A 202 -2.42 -12.04 -19.94
N GLN A 203 -3.32 -11.34 -20.63
CA GLN A 203 -4.75 -11.63 -20.59
C GLN A 203 -5.08 -12.98 -21.25
N SER A 204 -4.40 -13.30 -22.35
CA SER A 204 -4.48 -14.61 -23.01
C SER A 204 -4.02 -15.74 -22.08
N LEU A 205 -2.87 -15.61 -21.41
CA LEU A 205 -2.40 -16.57 -20.41
C LEU A 205 -3.43 -16.73 -19.28
N ASN A 206 -3.94 -15.62 -18.75
CA ASN A 206 -4.93 -15.61 -17.69
C ASN A 206 -6.29 -16.18 -18.11
N SER A 207 -6.58 -16.30 -19.40
CA SER A 207 -7.79 -16.98 -19.89
C SER A 207 -7.70 -18.50 -19.74
N LYS A 208 -6.47 -19.06 -19.69
CA LYS A 208 -6.25 -20.49 -19.52
C LYS A 208 -6.71 -20.97 -18.14
N ARG A 209 -6.98 -22.28 -18.06
CA ARG A 209 -7.32 -22.96 -16.79
C ARG A 209 -6.12 -23.02 -15.84
N LYS A 210 -4.98 -23.46 -16.38
CA LYS A 210 -3.67 -23.50 -15.72
C LYS A 210 -2.61 -22.90 -16.64
N VAL A 211 -1.52 -22.38 -16.08
CA VAL A 211 -0.38 -21.85 -16.85
C VAL A 211 0.43 -22.94 -17.54
N LEU A 212 0.45 -24.15 -16.98
CA LEU A 212 1.12 -25.33 -17.53
C LEU A 212 0.30 -26.59 -17.17
N SER A 213 0.45 -27.64 -17.99
CA SER A 213 -0.02 -28.98 -17.60
C SER A 213 0.83 -29.54 -16.47
N GLU A 214 0.33 -30.55 -15.75
CA GLU A 214 1.12 -31.21 -14.70
C GLU A 214 2.37 -31.90 -15.24
N LYS A 215 2.30 -32.43 -16.47
CA LYS A 215 3.45 -33.04 -17.16
C LYS A 215 4.52 -31.99 -17.44
N ASP A 216 4.13 -30.84 -17.98
CA ASP A 216 5.06 -29.76 -18.32
C ASP A 216 5.65 -29.11 -17.06
N PHE A 217 4.83 -28.92 -16.02
CA PHE A 217 5.32 -28.47 -14.72
C PHE A 217 6.39 -29.42 -14.17
N LYS A 218 6.13 -30.74 -14.16
CA LYS A 218 7.10 -31.74 -13.68
C LYS A 218 8.38 -31.77 -14.52
N LYS A 219 8.28 -31.56 -15.83
CA LYS A 219 9.41 -31.47 -16.76
C LYS A 219 10.29 -30.25 -16.47
N HIS A 220 9.67 -29.09 -16.26
CA HIS A 220 10.37 -27.80 -16.21
C HIS A 220 10.68 -27.30 -14.79
N LYS A 221 10.10 -27.90 -13.74
CA LYS A 221 10.24 -27.41 -12.35
C LYS A 221 11.69 -27.33 -11.85
N LYS A 222 12.60 -28.20 -12.31
CA LYS A 222 14.00 -28.19 -11.86
C LYS A 222 14.79 -27.02 -12.48
N GLU A 223 14.35 -26.56 -13.64
CA GLU A 223 15.04 -25.53 -14.43
C GLU A 223 14.60 -24.12 -14.01
N PHE A 224 13.29 -23.91 -13.80
CA PHE A 224 12.74 -22.56 -13.64
C PHE A 224 12.33 -22.18 -12.22
N ILE A 225 12.24 -23.13 -11.28
CA ILE A 225 11.91 -22.78 -9.88
C ILE A 225 13.13 -22.19 -9.21
N ILE A 226 13.00 -20.92 -8.80
CA ILE A 226 14.02 -20.20 -8.06
C ILE A 226 13.63 -20.22 -6.58
N ARG A 227 14.46 -20.83 -5.73
CA ARG A 227 14.22 -20.88 -4.29
C ARG A 227 14.73 -19.62 -3.60
N HIS A 228 13.94 -19.09 -2.68
CA HIS A 228 14.40 -18.03 -1.78
C HIS A 228 15.36 -18.62 -0.74
N LYS A 229 16.62 -18.22 -0.80
CA LYS A 229 17.69 -18.74 0.07
C LYS A 229 17.95 -17.86 1.29
N GLU A 230 17.62 -16.57 1.18
CA GLU A 230 17.89 -15.60 2.24
C GLU A 230 17.13 -15.93 3.52
N ASN A 231 17.65 -15.43 4.64
CA ASN A 231 17.02 -15.51 5.96
C ASN A 231 16.20 -14.25 6.29
N TYR A 232 15.93 -13.43 5.27
CA TYR A 232 15.13 -12.23 5.37
C TYR A 232 14.27 -12.05 4.12
N GLY A 233 13.26 -11.18 4.20
CA GLY A 233 12.35 -10.83 3.11
C GLY A 233 11.17 -11.79 2.94
N ILE A 234 10.02 -11.23 2.58
CA ILE A 234 8.78 -11.98 2.29
C ILE A 234 8.17 -11.52 0.96
N PRO A 235 7.44 -12.37 0.21
CA PRO A 235 6.96 -12.03 -1.12
C PRO A 235 5.91 -10.91 -1.05
N GLN A 236 6.17 -9.81 -1.78
CA GLN A 236 5.21 -8.72 -1.91
C GLN A 236 4.04 -9.13 -2.81
N GLY A 237 2.82 -9.14 -2.26
CA GLY A 237 1.60 -9.50 -2.98
C GLY A 237 0.89 -10.75 -2.44
N SER A 238 1.51 -11.47 -1.50
CA SER A 238 0.81 -12.51 -0.74
C SER A 238 -0.24 -11.91 0.20
N ALA A 239 -1.32 -12.66 0.44
CA ALA A 239 -2.45 -12.23 1.27
C ALA A 239 -2.09 -12.09 2.77
N ILE A 240 -0.99 -12.69 3.22
CA ILE A 240 -0.53 -12.65 4.62
C ILE A 240 0.54 -11.57 4.88
N SER A 241 1.28 -11.13 3.86
CA SER A 241 2.48 -10.29 4.05
C SER A 241 2.20 -8.97 4.79
N ALA A 242 1.01 -8.40 4.57
CA ALA A 242 0.58 -7.15 5.20
C ALA A 242 0.48 -7.25 6.74
N VAL A 243 -0.09 -8.33 7.27
CA VAL A 243 -0.18 -8.51 8.73
C VAL A 243 1.17 -8.90 9.32
N LEU A 244 1.99 -9.69 8.60
CA LEU A 244 3.35 -10.01 9.02
C LEU A 244 4.22 -8.76 9.20
N ALA A 245 4.08 -7.80 8.28
CA ALA A 245 4.77 -6.52 8.37
C ALA A 245 4.37 -5.70 9.61
N ASN A 246 3.11 -5.77 10.04
CA ASN A 246 2.66 -5.16 11.29
C ASN A 246 3.17 -5.91 12.53
N VAL A 247 3.15 -7.24 12.49
CA VAL A 247 3.68 -8.09 13.56
C VAL A 247 5.18 -7.85 13.76
N TYR A 248 5.93 -7.65 12.68
CA TYR A 248 7.35 -7.32 12.75
C TYR A 248 7.63 -6.06 13.59
N MET A 249 6.76 -5.07 13.49
CA MET A 249 6.99 -3.74 14.04
C MET A 249 6.56 -3.57 15.50
N ILE A 250 5.98 -4.59 16.15
CA ILE A 250 5.34 -4.40 17.47
C ILE A 250 6.25 -3.81 18.55
N VAL A 251 7.53 -4.16 18.56
CA VAL A 251 8.47 -3.67 19.59
C VAL A 251 8.80 -2.20 19.38
N VAL A 252 9.21 -1.83 18.16
CA VAL A 252 9.50 -0.43 17.85
C VAL A 252 8.23 0.42 17.91
N ASP A 253 7.08 -0.12 17.50
CA ASP A 253 5.79 0.56 17.60
C ASP A 253 5.45 0.90 19.06
N GLU A 254 5.71 -0.02 19.99
CA GLU A 254 5.50 0.17 21.44
C GLU A 254 6.47 1.20 22.03
N GLN A 255 7.74 1.13 21.65
CA GLN A 255 8.76 2.10 22.07
C GLN A 255 8.42 3.52 21.59
N MET A 256 8.09 3.68 20.31
CA MET A 256 7.73 4.99 19.73
C MET A 256 6.42 5.53 20.31
N TYR A 257 5.45 4.66 20.57
CA TYR A 257 4.21 5.04 21.24
C TYR A 257 4.45 5.55 22.65
N ASN A 258 5.22 4.82 23.47
CA ASN A 258 5.55 5.21 24.84
C ASN A 258 6.35 6.53 24.87
N LEU A 259 7.32 6.67 23.97
CA LEU A 259 8.09 7.90 23.81
C LEU A 259 7.19 9.09 23.47
N ALA A 260 6.32 8.98 22.46
CA ALA A 260 5.41 10.05 22.09
C ALA A 260 4.45 10.42 23.24
N ASN A 261 3.91 9.42 23.95
CA ASN A 261 3.01 9.63 25.07
C ASN A 261 3.67 10.41 26.23
N LYS A 262 4.96 10.18 26.51
CA LYS A 262 5.73 10.92 27.53
C LYS A 262 5.64 12.43 27.31
N TYR A 263 5.59 12.87 26.05
CA TYR A 263 5.50 14.27 25.66
C TYR A 263 4.07 14.70 25.27
N LYS A 264 3.05 13.89 25.59
CA LYS A 264 1.65 14.11 25.16
C LYS A 264 1.51 14.28 23.64
N GLY A 265 2.41 13.61 22.92
CA GLY A 265 2.49 13.62 21.48
C GLY A 265 1.69 12.51 20.82
N LEU A 266 2.01 12.26 19.54
CA LEU A 266 1.36 11.23 18.74
C LEU A 266 2.40 10.45 17.95
N TYR A 267 2.31 9.12 18.00
CA TYR A 267 2.98 8.22 17.06
C TYR A 267 1.92 7.45 16.27
N MET A 268 2.13 7.35 14.95
CA MET A 268 1.27 6.55 14.08
C MET A 268 2.05 6.03 12.86
N ARG A 269 1.90 4.73 12.57
CA ARG A 269 2.52 4.04 11.44
C ARG A 269 1.48 3.55 10.44
N TYR A 270 1.70 3.85 9.17
CA TYR A 270 0.93 3.38 8.03
C TYR A 270 1.83 2.56 7.12
N SER A 271 1.91 1.24 7.35
CA SER A 271 2.79 0.33 6.62
C SER A 271 4.26 0.71 6.87
N ASP A 272 4.93 1.25 5.85
CA ASP A 272 6.32 1.68 5.78
C ASP A 272 6.48 3.15 6.17
N ASP A 273 5.42 3.96 6.04
CA ASP A 273 5.40 5.37 6.43
C ASP A 273 5.06 5.51 7.93
N PHE A 274 5.68 6.45 8.64
CA PHE A 274 5.26 6.81 10.01
C PHE A 274 5.34 8.32 10.26
N ILE A 275 4.62 8.75 11.30
CA ILE A 275 4.67 10.11 11.83
C ILE A 275 4.84 10.07 13.34
N ILE A 276 5.72 10.93 13.86
CA ILE A 276 5.88 11.24 15.28
C ILE A 276 5.67 12.75 15.47
N ILE A 277 4.84 13.14 16.43
CA ILE A 277 4.57 14.53 16.82
C ILE A 277 4.98 14.67 18.29
N LEU A 278 5.86 15.62 18.58
CA LEU A 278 6.47 15.85 19.89
C LEU A 278 6.29 17.31 20.33
N PRO A 279 5.28 17.58 21.18
CA PRO A 279 4.98 18.92 21.69
C PRO A 279 5.93 19.41 22.78
N GLY A 280 6.16 20.73 22.83
CA GLY A 280 6.76 21.39 24.00
C GLY A 280 8.19 20.96 24.33
N ILE A 281 8.98 20.61 23.32
CA ILE A 281 10.37 20.15 23.48
C ILE A 281 11.33 21.23 23.00
N SER A 282 12.46 21.41 23.68
CA SER A 282 13.55 22.28 23.22
C SER A 282 14.29 21.67 22.02
N GLU A 283 15.11 22.45 21.31
CA GLU A 283 15.90 21.90 20.19
C GLU A 283 16.96 20.90 20.64
N ASP A 284 17.55 21.10 21.81
CA ASP A 284 18.57 20.21 22.35
C ASP A 284 17.96 18.89 22.85
N ASP A 285 16.86 18.96 23.60
CA ASP A 285 16.12 17.77 24.01
C ASP A 285 15.62 16.98 22.80
N PHE A 286 15.14 17.67 21.76
CA PHE A 286 14.68 17.00 20.53
C PHE A 286 15.82 16.26 19.82
N ARG A 287 17.05 16.81 19.84
CA ARG A 287 18.23 16.14 19.26
C ARG A 287 18.54 14.84 19.99
N GLU A 288 18.49 14.83 21.32
CA GLU A 288 18.68 13.62 22.13
C GLU A 288 17.59 12.59 21.86
N ILE A 289 16.34 13.02 21.81
CA ILE A 289 15.19 12.16 21.51
C ILE A 289 15.30 11.56 20.11
N LEU A 290 15.68 12.36 19.11
CA LEU A 290 15.86 11.87 17.74
C LEU A 290 16.95 10.80 17.67
N ASN A 291 18.07 10.98 18.36
CA ASN A 291 19.12 9.97 18.43
C ASN A 291 18.60 8.68 19.10
N SER A 292 17.87 8.81 20.20
CA SER A 292 17.23 7.66 20.86
C SER A 292 16.26 6.93 19.93
N ILE A 293 15.42 7.64 19.16
CA ILE A 293 14.52 7.04 18.16
C ILE A 293 15.30 6.24 17.13
N ILE A 294 16.37 6.84 16.59
CA ILE A 294 17.21 6.20 15.58
C ILE A 294 17.88 4.94 16.15
N ASP A 295 18.36 5.00 17.39
CA ASP A 295 19.05 3.87 18.02
C ASP A 295 18.09 2.72 18.36
N GLU A 296 16.85 3.01 18.79
CA GLU A 296 15.81 2.00 18.97
C GLU A 296 15.44 1.31 17.65
N ILE A 297 15.31 2.08 16.56
CA ILE A 297 15.06 1.52 15.22
C ILE A 297 16.20 0.59 14.79
N LYS A 298 17.46 0.95 15.06
CA LYS A 298 18.64 0.12 14.72
C LYS A 298 18.70 -1.20 15.50
N GLN A 299 18.05 -1.31 16.66
CA GLN A 299 18.00 -2.58 17.40
C GLN A 299 17.15 -3.64 16.67
N ILE A 300 16.26 -3.20 15.77
CA ILE A 300 15.42 -4.12 15.01
C ILE A 300 16.22 -4.64 13.82
N PRO A 301 16.40 -5.97 13.67
CA PRO A 301 17.17 -6.55 12.57
C PRO A 301 16.68 -6.04 11.21
N ASN A 302 17.62 -5.66 10.33
CA ASN A 302 17.34 -5.26 8.94
C ASN A 302 16.28 -4.15 8.76
N LEU A 303 15.96 -3.38 9.80
CA LEU A 303 15.05 -2.24 9.73
C LEU A 303 15.86 -0.98 9.45
N ILE A 304 15.72 -0.44 8.23
CA ILE A 304 16.54 0.69 7.77
C ILE A 304 15.63 1.88 7.46
N LEU A 305 15.80 2.97 8.20
CA LEU A 305 15.15 4.25 7.93
C LEU A 305 15.70 4.83 6.61
N GLN A 306 14.83 5.35 5.74
CA GLN A 306 15.23 6.00 4.51
C GLN A 306 15.62 7.47 4.75
N PRO A 307 16.91 7.87 4.73
CA PRO A 307 17.32 9.22 5.11
C PRO A 307 16.71 10.30 4.21
N ASP A 308 16.74 10.09 2.89
CA ASP A 308 16.19 11.02 1.89
C ASP A 308 14.69 11.28 2.01
N LYS A 309 13.96 10.40 2.70
CA LYS A 309 12.51 10.54 2.92
C LYS A 309 12.18 10.95 4.34
N THR A 310 13.14 10.88 5.25
CA THR A 310 12.96 11.33 6.62
C THR A 310 12.94 12.84 6.60
N GLN A 311 11.87 13.45 7.12
CA GLN A 311 11.69 14.90 7.14
C GLN A 311 11.33 15.33 8.56
N ILE A 312 11.94 16.42 9.01
CA ILE A 312 11.73 17.00 10.32
C ILE A 312 11.21 18.42 10.15
N TYR A 313 10.17 18.73 10.89
CA TYR A 313 9.53 20.04 10.89
C TYR A 313 9.41 20.59 12.30
N LYS A 314 9.52 21.91 12.42
CA LYS A 314 9.10 22.68 13.60
C LYS A 314 7.81 23.42 13.27
N TYR A 315 6.79 23.20 14.07
CA TYR A 315 5.51 23.89 13.97
C TYR A 315 5.35 24.85 15.15
N ARG A 316 4.96 26.10 14.90
CA ARG A 316 4.59 27.09 15.93
C ARG A 316 3.50 28.02 15.41
N ASP A 317 2.34 28.06 16.07
CA ASP A 317 1.23 29.00 15.84
C ASP A 317 0.93 29.25 14.35
N THR A 318 0.70 28.16 13.60
CA THR A 318 0.45 28.12 12.14
C THR A 318 1.66 28.24 11.21
N THR A 319 2.84 28.49 11.74
CA THR A 319 4.09 28.50 10.96
C THR A 319 4.72 27.12 11.00
N LEU A 320 4.82 26.47 9.83
CA LEU A 320 5.54 25.22 9.65
C LEU A 320 6.89 25.50 8.98
N LYS A 321 7.99 24.98 9.52
CA LYS A 321 9.33 25.10 8.93
C LYS A 321 10.02 23.75 8.86
N SER A 322 10.56 23.41 7.70
CA SER A 322 11.50 22.29 7.58
C SER A 322 12.78 22.61 8.36
N CYS A 323 13.25 21.67 9.17
CA CYS A 323 14.48 21.78 9.95
C CYS A 323 15.41 20.57 9.80
N ASN A 324 15.29 19.80 8.70
CA ASN A 324 16.20 18.71 8.33
C ASN A 324 17.68 19.06 8.55
N ALA A 325 18.14 20.20 8.03
CA ALA A 325 19.56 20.57 8.08
C ALA A 325 20.10 20.80 9.51
N LEU A 326 19.22 21.00 10.50
CA LEU A 326 19.61 21.16 11.91
C LEU A 326 19.79 19.82 12.64
N PHE A 327 19.14 18.76 12.16
CA PHE A 327 18.99 17.50 12.90
C PHE A 327 19.43 16.26 12.12
N LEU A 328 19.49 16.35 10.79
CA LEU A 328 19.86 15.26 9.88
C LEU A 328 21.13 15.63 9.14
N LYS A 329 22.12 14.74 9.21
CA LYS A 329 23.39 14.90 8.50
C LYS A 329 23.17 14.82 6.99
N ASP A 330 23.72 15.77 6.24
CA ASP A 330 23.70 15.81 4.77
C ASP A 330 22.29 15.86 4.13
N VAL A 331 21.26 16.24 4.89
CA VAL A 331 19.88 16.40 4.38
C VAL A 331 19.49 17.88 4.36
N LEU A 332 19.29 18.43 3.18
CA LEU A 332 18.84 19.81 2.99
C LEU A 332 17.40 20.00 3.48
N ASN A 333 17.07 21.24 3.87
CA ASN A 333 15.70 21.61 4.17
C ASN A 333 14.81 21.47 2.93
N GLY A 334 13.67 20.81 3.13
CA GLY A 334 12.64 20.64 2.12
C GLY A 334 11.70 21.85 2.03
N LYS A 335 10.51 21.61 1.49
CA LYS A 335 9.42 22.57 1.54
C LYS A 335 8.90 22.69 2.98
N ASN A 336 8.35 23.85 3.31
CA ASN A 336 7.61 24.10 4.55
C ASN A 336 6.19 23.50 4.51
N GLU A 337 6.09 22.25 4.06
CA GLU A 337 4.83 21.53 3.86
C GLU A 337 5.06 20.05 4.23
N ILE A 338 4.17 19.46 5.04
CA ILE A 338 4.17 18.03 5.36
C ILE A 338 3.30 17.28 4.35
N ASP A 339 3.90 16.34 3.61
CA ASP A 339 3.19 15.38 2.76
C ASP A 339 2.92 14.08 3.55
N TYR A 340 1.67 13.79 3.91
CA TYR A 340 1.32 12.57 4.65
C TYR A 340 0.01 11.94 4.12
N LEU A 341 0.03 10.62 3.86
CA LEU A 341 -1.12 9.81 3.45
C LEU A 341 -1.97 10.35 2.28
N GLY A 342 -1.34 11.09 1.36
CA GLY A 342 -1.97 11.65 0.15
C GLY A 342 -2.44 13.09 0.29
N PHE A 343 -2.17 13.73 1.42
CA PHE A 343 -2.50 15.11 1.73
C PHE A 343 -1.24 15.93 2.02
N THR A 344 -1.36 17.24 1.90
CA THR A 344 -0.29 18.21 2.17
C THR A 344 -0.80 19.22 3.18
N PHE A 345 -0.04 19.46 4.25
CA PHE A 345 -0.32 20.47 5.27
C PHE A 345 0.81 21.50 5.32
N ASP A 346 0.49 22.78 5.21
CA ASP A 346 1.48 23.89 5.16
C ASP A 346 1.62 24.65 6.50
N GLY A 347 0.98 24.15 7.56
CA GLY A 347 0.85 24.84 8.84
C GLY A 347 -0.50 25.53 9.03
N LYS A 348 -1.20 25.87 7.94
CA LYS A 348 -2.50 26.56 7.95
C LYS A 348 -3.60 25.75 7.32
N GLU A 349 -3.41 25.32 6.07
CA GLU A 349 -4.41 24.66 5.24
C GLU A 349 -3.98 23.22 4.90
N ILE A 350 -4.96 22.36 4.68
CA ILE A 350 -4.77 20.99 4.20
C ILE A 350 -5.30 20.89 2.79
N THR A 351 -4.48 20.38 1.87
CA THR A 351 -4.85 20.15 0.47
C THR A 351 -4.58 18.70 0.05
N ILE A 352 -5.13 18.27 -1.09
CA ILE A 352 -4.67 17.03 -1.72
C ILE A 352 -3.26 17.23 -2.25
N ARG A 353 -2.40 16.25 -2.00
CA ARG A 353 -1.00 16.25 -2.46
C ARG A 353 -0.89 16.54 -3.96
N ASP A 354 -0.02 17.47 -4.32
CA ASP A 354 0.17 17.91 -5.72
C ASP A 354 0.43 16.77 -6.67
N LYS A 355 1.27 15.82 -6.28
CA LYS A 355 1.59 14.64 -7.07
C LYS A 355 0.35 13.81 -7.42
N THR A 356 -0.65 13.76 -6.53
CA THR A 356 -1.93 13.07 -6.76
C THR A 356 -2.74 13.82 -7.81
N ILE A 357 -2.84 15.15 -7.68
CA ILE A 357 -3.54 16.03 -8.63
C ILE A 357 -2.89 15.99 -10.02
N SER A 358 -1.55 16.08 -10.11
CA SER A 358 -0.83 16.01 -11.38
C SER A 358 -1.07 14.68 -12.09
N LYS A 359 -1.05 13.55 -11.38
CA LYS A 359 -1.34 12.23 -11.95
C LYS A 359 -2.77 12.14 -12.47
N TYR A 360 -3.72 12.70 -11.75
CA TYR A 360 -5.12 12.75 -12.16
C TYR A 360 -5.28 13.52 -13.48
N TYR A 361 -4.80 14.76 -13.55
CA TYR A 361 -4.89 15.58 -14.76
C TYR A 361 -4.07 15.02 -15.92
N TYR A 362 -2.89 14.45 -15.66
CA TYR A 362 -2.10 13.77 -16.70
C TYR A 362 -2.89 12.64 -17.37
N ARG A 363 -3.57 11.79 -16.58
CA ARG A 363 -4.40 10.70 -17.11
C ARG A 363 -5.61 11.23 -17.87
N LEU A 364 -6.23 12.30 -17.38
CA LEU A 364 -7.34 12.97 -18.07
C LEU A 364 -6.88 13.51 -19.43
N TYR A 365 -5.82 14.31 -19.45
CA TYR A 365 -5.32 14.94 -20.67
C TYR A 365 -4.79 13.91 -21.68
N ARG A 366 -4.23 12.77 -21.25
CA ARG A 366 -3.87 11.70 -22.18
C ARG A 366 -5.06 11.18 -22.96
N LYS A 367 -6.21 10.98 -22.31
CA LYS A 367 -7.42 10.53 -23.01
C LYS A 367 -7.99 11.61 -23.92
N LEU A 368 -7.99 12.87 -23.47
CA LEU A 368 -8.39 13.99 -24.30
C LEU A 368 -7.52 14.11 -25.56
N LYS A 369 -6.19 14.02 -25.41
CA LYS A 369 -5.26 14.01 -26.54
C LYS A 369 -5.54 12.88 -27.53
N THR A 370 -5.92 11.69 -27.05
CA THR A 370 -6.35 10.61 -27.94
C THR A 370 -7.62 10.98 -28.71
N ILE A 371 -8.61 11.60 -28.06
CA ILE A 371 -9.85 12.03 -28.74
C ILE A 371 -9.53 13.09 -29.81
N VAL A 372 -8.73 14.10 -29.46
CA VAL A 372 -8.28 15.16 -30.37
C VAL A 372 -7.50 14.58 -31.56
N LYS A 373 -6.54 13.67 -31.31
CA LYS A 373 -5.72 13.05 -32.36
C LYS A 373 -6.55 12.27 -33.38
N ASN A 374 -7.68 11.69 -32.96
CA ASN A 374 -8.57 10.96 -33.86
C ASN A 374 -9.79 11.80 -34.28
N GLU A 375 -9.72 13.13 -34.15
CA GLU A 375 -10.76 14.06 -34.60
C GLU A 375 -12.16 13.71 -34.06
N GLY A 376 -12.23 13.20 -32.83
CA GLY A 376 -13.49 12.80 -32.21
C GLY A 376 -14.08 11.48 -32.71
N HIS A 377 -13.35 10.69 -33.49
CA HIS A 377 -13.80 9.41 -34.05
C HIS A 377 -12.97 8.21 -33.54
N THR A 378 -13.59 7.04 -33.49
CA THR A 378 -12.93 5.77 -33.18
C THR A 378 -12.20 5.24 -34.42
N PRO A 379 -11.27 4.27 -34.29
CA PRO A 379 -10.64 3.63 -35.45
C PRO A 379 -11.63 2.99 -36.44
N SER A 380 -12.84 2.65 -35.99
CA SER A 380 -13.92 2.14 -36.83
C SER A 380 -14.85 3.24 -37.38
N GLY A 381 -14.42 4.51 -37.37
CA GLY A 381 -15.17 5.65 -37.92
C GLY A 381 -16.36 6.14 -37.07
N LYS A 382 -16.64 5.57 -35.90
CA LYS A 382 -17.77 6.00 -35.05
C LYS A 382 -17.42 7.21 -34.20
N ARG A 383 -18.33 8.19 -34.09
CA ARG A 383 -18.18 9.36 -33.20
C ARG A 383 -18.01 8.93 -31.74
N ILE A 384 -17.03 9.50 -31.04
CA ILE A 384 -16.71 9.21 -29.65
C ILE A 384 -17.70 9.93 -28.72
N SER A 385 -18.51 9.17 -27.97
CA SER A 385 -19.51 9.72 -27.05
C SER A 385 -18.97 10.45 -25.83
N CYS A 386 -17.67 10.33 -25.56
CA CYS A 386 -16.99 10.86 -24.35
C CYS A 386 -17.56 10.36 -23.01
N LYS A 387 -18.54 9.44 -22.98
CA LYS A 387 -19.17 8.91 -21.76
C LYS A 387 -18.12 8.40 -20.77
N ASN A 388 -17.25 7.49 -21.21
CA ASN A 388 -16.19 6.92 -20.38
C ASN A 388 -15.19 7.96 -19.83
N LEU A 389 -14.98 9.07 -20.55
CA LEU A 389 -14.14 10.17 -20.08
C LEU A 389 -14.83 10.90 -18.92
N TYR A 390 -16.09 11.29 -19.12
CA TYR A 390 -16.87 12.00 -18.10
C TYR A 390 -17.08 11.15 -16.84
N GLU A 391 -17.47 9.88 -16.99
CA GLU A 391 -17.66 9.00 -15.84
C GLU A 391 -16.35 8.78 -15.06
N LYS A 392 -15.21 8.71 -15.73
CA LYS A 392 -13.94 8.43 -15.05
C LYS A 392 -13.28 9.65 -14.42
N TYR A 393 -13.49 10.85 -14.97
CA TYR A 393 -12.75 12.06 -14.59
C TYR A 393 -13.65 13.26 -14.25
N THR A 394 -14.94 13.07 -13.99
CA THR A 394 -15.80 14.18 -13.55
C THR A 394 -16.82 13.77 -12.51
N VAL A 395 -17.51 14.77 -11.97
CA VAL A 395 -18.65 14.57 -11.06
C VAL A 395 -19.73 13.63 -11.65
N LYS A 396 -19.84 13.53 -12.99
CA LYS A 396 -20.83 12.66 -13.66
C LYS A 396 -20.66 11.18 -13.30
N GLY A 397 -19.47 10.73 -12.93
CA GLY A 397 -19.24 9.36 -12.46
C GLY A 397 -19.05 9.21 -10.96
N ALA A 398 -19.18 10.28 -10.17
CA ALA A 398 -18.92 10.23 -8.73
C ALA A 398 -19.92 9.34 -7.98
N HIS A 399 -21.15 9.22 -8.49
CA HIS A 399 -22.26 8.50 -7.84
C HIS A 399 -22.79 7.31 -8.66
N LEU A 400 -22.07 6.89 -9.71
CA LEU A 400 -22.48 5.73 -10.50
C LEU A 400 -22.41 4.46 -9.66
N LYS A 401 -23.49 3.67 -9.72
CA LYS A 401 -23.59 2.37 -9.07
C LYS A 401 -23.13 1.25 -9.99
N ASP A 402 -22.52 0.23 -9.43
CA ASP A 402 -22.29 -1.04 -10.13
C ASP A 402 -23.55 -1.92 -10.12
N SER A 403 -23.45 -3.11 -10.73
CA SER A 403 -24.54 -4.09 -10.81
C SER A 403 -25.08 -4.52 -9.44
N ASN A 404 -24.29 -4.34 -8.38
CA ASN A 404 -24.62 -4.73 -7.02
C ASN A 404 -25.14 -3.54 -6.20
N GLY A 405 -25.39 -2.39 -6.85
CA GLY A 405 -25.87 -1.18 -6.21
C GLY A 405 -24.80 -0.37 -5.46
N HIS A 406 -23.52 -0.80 -5.49
CA HIS A 406 -22.44 -0.10 -4.80
C HIS A 406 -21.95 1.10 -5.61
N ILE A 407 -21.67 2.22 -4.95
CA ILE A 407 -21.07 3.38 -5.59
C ILE A 407 -19.65 3.01 -6.05
N LYS A 408 -19.48 2.89 -7.37
CA LYS A 408 -18.19 2.64 -8.02
C LYS A 408 -17.23 3.81 -7.77
N GLY A 409 -17.77 5.03 -7.88
CA GLY A 409 -17.04 6.27 -7.67
C GLY A 409 -15.87 6.50 -8.63
N ASN A 410 -15.20 7.62 -8.44
CA ASN A 410 -13.96 7.98 -9.14
C ASN A 410 -13.08 8.90 -8.26
N PHE A 411 -12.05 9.51 -8.83
CA PHE A 411 -11.18 10.41 -8.07
C PHE A 411 -11.94 11.61 -7.46
N ILE A 412 -12.95 12.15 -8.15
CA ILE A 412 -13.79 13.24 -7.63
C ILE A 412 -14.60 12.76 -6.42
N SER A 413 -15.13 11.53 -6.44
CA SER A 413 -15.79 10.95 -5.25
C SER A 413 -14.84 10.82 -4.05
N TYR A 414 -13.55 10.55 -4.29
CA TYR A 414 -12.54 10.56 -3.23
C TYR A 414 -12.31 11.97 -2.68
N VAL A 415 -12.22 12.97 -3.56
CA VAL A 415 -12.09 14.39 -3.16
C VAL A 415 -13.28 14.83 -2.31
N GLN A 416 -14.51 14.52 -2.72
CA GLN A 416 -15.73 14.85 -1.97
C GLN A 416 -15.76 14.20 -0.59
N ARG A 417 -15.38 12.92 -0.50
CA ARG A 417 -15.26 12.24 0.81
C ARG A 417 -14.18 12.87 1.68
N ALA A 418 -13.05 13.26 1.10
CA ALA A 418 -11.99 13.92 1.83
C ALA A 418 -12.44 15.30 2.35
N GLN A 419 -13.08 16.11 1.51
CA GLN A 419 -13.67 17.39 1.90
C GLN A 419 -14.63 17.23 3.08
N LYS A 420 -15.54 16.24 3.01
CA LYS A 420 -16.49 15.96 4.10
C LYS A 420 -15.80 15.60 5.42
N VAL A 421 -14.72 14.83 5.39
CA VAL A 421 -14.00 14.40 6.60
C VAL A 421 -13.17 15.54 7.20
N PHE A 422 -12.49 16.32 6.36
CA PHE A 422 -11.65 17.43 6.80
C PHE A 422 -12.45 18.68 7.21
N GLY A 423 -13.64 18.87 6.63
CA GLY A 423 -14.52 20.01 6.86
C GLY A 423 -14.47 21.04 5.72
N GLU A 424 -15.52 21.84 5.58
CA GLU A 424 -15.69 22.81 4.47
C GLU A 424 -14.65 23.95 4.45
N ASN A 425 -13.99 24.20 5.59
CA ASN A 425 -12.96 25.24 5.70
C ASN A 425 -11.65 24.82 5.01
N GLU A 426 -11.44 23.53 4.78
CA GLU A 426 -10.21 23.03 4.17
C GLU A 426 -10.29 23.05 2.64
N PRO A 427 -9.27 23.55 1.92
CA PRO A 427 -9.29 23.64 0.45
C PRO A 427 -8.96 22.32 -0.26
N ILE A 428 -9.58 21.21 0.17
CA ILE A 428 -9.33 19.86 -0.36
C ILE A 428 -9.70 19.79 -1.85
N ASP A 429 -10.83 20.36 -2.23
CA ASP A 429 -11.36 20.29 -3.59
C ASP A 429 -10.82 21.39 -4.54
N ARG A 430 -10.12 22.41 -4.00
CA ARG A 430 -9.66 23.63 -4.70
C ARG A 430 -9.05 23.34 -6.07
N LYS A 431 -8.16 22.34 -6.14
CA LYS A 431 -7.42 21.97 -7.37
C LYS A 431 -8.25 21.17 -8.38
N THR A 432 -9.45 20.72 -8.01
CA THR A 432 -10.36 19.93 -8.86
C THR A 432 -11.64 20.66 -9.26
N ARG A 433 -12.02 21.78 -8.64
CA ARG A 433 -13.28 22.51 -8.93
C ARG A 433 -13.52 22.77 -10.43
N ARG A 434 -12.47 23.15 -11.18
CA ARG A 434 -12.58 23.52 -12.61
C ARG A 434 -12.41 22.35 -13.59
N HIS A 435 -12.50 21.09 -13.14
CA HIS A 435 -12.24 19.92 -13.99
C HIS A 435 -13.18 19.83 -15.21
N MET A 436 -14.47 20.14 -15.06
CA MET A 436 -15.44 20.16 -16.16
C MET A 436 -15.10 21.21 -17.23
N LEU A 437 -14.77 22.44 -16.80
CA LEU A 437 -14.38 23.52 -17.70
C LEU A 437 -13.12 23.17 -18.49
N LYS A 438 -12.14 22.53 -17.85
CA LYS A 438 -10.90 22.07 -18.50
C LYS A 438 -11.17 21.03 -19.59
N ILE A 439 -12.16 20.15 -19.40
CA ILE A 439 -12.56 19.15 -20.39
C ILE A 439 -13.29 19.82 -21.55
N ARG A 440 -14.29 20.66 -21.23
CA ARG A 440 -15.12 21.34 -22.21
C ARG A 440 -14.30 22.16 -23.21
N ARG A 441 -13.34 22.96 -22.71
CA ARG A 441 -12.46 23.78 -23.56
C ARG A 441 -11.75 22.99 -24.67
N ILE A 442 -11.40 21.73 -24.43
CA ILE A 442 -10.70 20.89 -25.40
C ILE A 442 -11.69 20.15 -26.32
N LEU A 443 -12.84 19.73 -25.79
CA LEU A 443 -13.81 18.98 -26.58
C LEU A 443 -14.64 19.88 -27.51
N ASP A 444 -14.88 21.13 -27.12
CA ASP A 444 -15.60 22.10 -27.95
C ASP A 444 -14.82 22.38 -29.25
N GLU A 445 -13.49 22.33 -29.26
CA GLU A 445 -12.65 22.46 -30.47
C GLU A 445 -12.81 21.31 -31.49
N ILE A 446 -13.42 20.18 -31.09
CA ILE A 446 -13.48 18.95 -31.90
C ILE A 446 -14.92 18.58 -32.30
N PHE A 447 -15.90 18.96 -31.49
CA PHE A 447 -17.28 18.52 -31.63
C PHE A 447 -18.29 19.64 -31.92
N LEU A 448 -17.85 20.90 -31.92
CA LEU A 448 -18.52 22.01 -32.59
C LEU A 448 -18.19 21.95 -34.07
#